data_AF-A0A085WIV6-F1
#
_entry.id   AF-A0A085WIV6-F1
#
_cell.length_a   1.000
_cell.length_b   1.000
_cell.length_c   1.000
_cell.angle_alpha   90.00
_cell.angle_beta   90.00
_cell.angle_gamma   90.00
#
_symmetry.space_group_name_H-M   'P 1'
#
loop_
_entity.id
_entity.type
_entity.pdbx_description
1 polymer ?
#
loop_
_entity_poly.entity_id
_entity_poly.type
_entity_poly.pdbx_seq_one_letter_code
_entity_poly.pdbx_strand_id
1 'polypeptide(L)'
;MAALLPPDNALRVQLEGRWERIEQAHARYAALARQLGSWGWRNQLRDAPELLKAVREQEPGLDEVLEYVERRAQLEHWPQGHPGPAALQRLRAQRARLLAQGRKRLAQWGLPAGASFTEVLSGLESKALAPLPDPPGEAEPVLAEGRSWFPRSRFWLTPERLVWILSGDAPQQLPLKNLLPGSISLLPAGLGVRVEGEAHVTLPGVRRPRALVALLKLYSWKRRGPEGMARERVTRRAFLDELGTGREQDRVWGICVFRPGYLAFLPERQPTLGDRLRYLVGAASPTVPAELKRLEAWVKQLRKLPEEEFDAHLQELLKACGGHLWPSRVLHRARNIGGQGPRILVRRRSVVAIPEARPEFVEQFFQMHWPNAWKVVRPSWWRRHAASLGLISINVLVWSSFLFGGLPREDAMAFWYAGQVPWVLAFMRYVRVKGYHPLLGLVTLAPCPGWLILTFLSDKNSPRE
;
A
#
# COMPACT_ATOMS: atom_id res chain seq x y z
N MET A 1 52.20 -60.37 -26.94
CA MET A 1 52.15 -59.60 -25.67
C MET A 1 51.26 -58.38 -25.89
N ALA A 2 49.95 -58.56 -25.73
CA ALA A 2 48.99 -57.46 -25.84
C ALA A 2 49.18 -56.55 -24.62
N ALA A 3 49.64 -55.32 -24.87
CA ALA A 3 49.72 -54.30 -23.83
C ALA A 3 48.32 -54.16 -23.21
N LEU A 4 48.24 -54.33 -21.88
CA LEU A 4 47.06 -54.04 -21.08
C LEU A 4 46.73 -52.56 -21.29
N LEU A 5 45.89 -52.27 -22.27
CA LEU A 5 45.27 -50.96 -22.41
C LEU A 5 44.56 -50.65 -21.08
N PRO A 6 44.62 -49.39 -20.59
CA PRO A 6 43.82 -49.00 -19.44
C PRO A 6 42.36 -49.41 -19.72
N PRO A 7 41.61 -49.88 -18.69
CA PRO A 7 40.31 -50.52 -18.88
C PRO A 7 39.32 -49.69 -19.72
N ASP A 8 39.47 -48.37 -19.71
CA ASP A 8 38.66 -47.45 -20.51
C ASP A 8 38.96 -47.50 -22.02
N ASN A 9 40.21 -47.76 -22.43
CA ASN A 9 40.57 -47.85 -23.85
C ASN A 9 40.05 -49.13 -24.52
N ALA A 10 39.96 -50.23 -23.77
CA ALA A 10 39.39 -51.48 -24.28
C ALA A 10 37.90 -51.29 -24.65
N LEU A 11 37.14 -50.60 -23.79
CA LEU A 11 35.72 -50.31 -24.04
C LEU A 11 35.51 -49.39 -25.25
N ARG A 12 36.37 -48.38 -25.41
CA ARG A 12 36.31 -47.46 -26.56
C ARG A 12 36.48 -48.19 -27.89
N VAL A 13 37.45 -49.10 -27.95
CA VAL A 13 37.66 -49.95 -29.14
C VAL A 13 36.48 -50.91 -29.33
N GLN A 14 36.00 -51.56 -28.27
CA GLN A 14 34.90 -52.52 -28.34
C GLN A 14 33.56 -51.91 -28.75
N LEU A 15 33.30 -50.64 -28.38
CA LEU A 15 32.03 -49.97 -28.63
C LEU A 15 32.06 -49.03 -29.84
N GLU A 16 33.17 -48.97 -30.58
CA GLU A 16 33.29 -48.30 -31.88
C GLU A 16 32.77 -46.84 -31.89
N GLY A 17 33.21 -46.01 -30.94
CA GLY A 17 32.76 -44.61 -30.88
C GLY A 17 31.45 -44.38 -30.09
N ARG A 18 30.73 -45.44 -29.73
CA ARG A 18 29.49 -45.34 -28.92
C ARG A 18 29.78 -45.06 -27.44
N TRP A 19 30.96 -45.47 -26.95
CA TRP A 19 31.37 -45.17 -25.59
C TRP A 19 31.56 -43.67 -25.36
N GLU A 20 32.17 -42.99 -26.32
CA GLU A 20 32.38 -41.55 -26.32
C GLU A 20 31.05 -40.80 -26.28
N ARG A 21 30.01 -41.32 -26.96
CA ARG A 21 28.64 -40.76 -26.88
C ARG A 21 28.06 -40.91 -25.47
N ILE A 22 28.28 -42.03 -24.79
CA ILE A 22 27.83 -42.25 -23.41
C ILE A 22 28.56 -41.29 -22.44
N GLU A 23 29.88 -41.17 -22.56
CA GLU A 23 30.68 -40.26 -21.72
C GLU A 23 30.24 -38.80 -21.91
N GLN A 24 30.05 -38.37 -23.17
CA GLN A 24 29.54 -37.04 -23.50
C GLN A 24 28.12 -36.82 -22.94
N ALA A 25 27.22 -37.80 -23.07
CA ALA A 25 25.86 -37.72 -22.52
C ALA A 25 25.91 -37.53 -21.00
N HIS A 26 26.71 -38.36 -20.31
CA HIS A 26 26.86 -38.30 -18.86
C HIS A 26 27.40 -36.94 -18.41
N ALA A 27 28.43 -36.41 -19.07
CA ALA A 27 28.98 -35.09 -18.76
C ALA A 27 27.95 -33.96 -18.96
N ARG A 28 27.20 -33.98 -20.07
CA ARG A 28 26.19 -32.97 -20.40
C ARG A 28 25.00 -33.04 -19.45
N TYR A 29 24.47 -34.23 -19.16
CA TYR A 29 23.43 -34.40 -18.16
C TYR A 29 23.89 -33.93 -16.77
N ALA A 30 25.17 -34.10 -16.41
CA ALA A 30 25.70 -33.69 -15.10
C ALA A 30 25.77 -32.17 -15.00
N ALA A 31 26.22 -31.52 -16.08
CA ALA A 31 26.22 -30.07 -16.18
C ALA A 31 24.79 -29.53 -16.09
N LEU A 32 23.84 -30.09 -16.85
CA LEU A 32 22.47 -29.62 -16.87
C LEU A 32 21.75 -29.87 -15.53
N ALA A 33 21.94 -31.04 -14.91
CA ALA A 33 21.38 -31.34 -13.60
C ALA A 33 21.91 -30.42 -12.49
N ARG A 34 23.19 -30.00 -12.57
CA ARG A 34 23.76 -28.98 -11.68
C ARG A 34 23.11 -27.62 -11.91
N GLN A 35 22.94 -27.21 -13.17
CA GLN A 35 22.31 -25.93 -13.49
C GLN A 35 20.85 -25.88 -13.02
N LEU A 36 20.06 -26.93 -13.29
CA LEU A 36 18.68 -27.05 -12.82
C LEU A 36 18.56 -27.19 -11.29
N GLY A 37 19.60 -27.69 -10.63
CA GLY A 37 19.71 -27.75 -9.18
C GLY A 37 19.96 -26.38 -8.53
N SER A 38 20.52 -25.42 -9.27
CA SER A 38 20.80 -24.09 -8.77
C SER A 38 19.52 -23.26 -8.57
N TRP A 39 19.61 -22.24 -7.72
CA TRP A 39 18.50 -21.35 -7.45
C TRP A 39 18.21 -20.40 -8.63
N GLY A 40 19.23 -19.97 -9.38
CA GLY A 40 19.15 -19.12 -10.58
C GLY A 40 19.15 -19.88 -11.91
N TRP A 41 18.59 -21.10 -11.95
CA TRP A 41 18.72 -22.02 -13.09
C TRP A 41 18.31 -21.42 -14.44
N ARG A 42 17.29 -20.54 -14.49
CA ARG A 42 16.84 -19.91 -15.76
C ARG A 42 17.92 -19.00 -16.34
N ASN A 43 18.59 -18.23 -15.49
CA ASN A 43 19.69 -17.36 -15.93
C ASN A 43 20.87 -18.22 -16.40
N GLN A 44 21.24 -19.27 -15.65
CA GLN A 44 22.30 -20.18 -16.07
C GLN A 44 22.02 -20.87 -17.41
N LEU A 45 20.77 -21.29 -17.66
CA LEU A 45 20.39 -21.85 -18.96
C LEU A 45 20.39 -20.81 -20.08
N ARG A 46 20.06 -19.55 -19.78
CA ARG A 46 20.12 -18.46 -20.76
C ARG A 46 21.57 -18.09 -21.10
N ASP A 47 22.46 -18.18 -20.13
CA ASP A 47 23.90 -17.93 -20.32
C ASP A 47 24.57 -19.09 -21.09
N ALA A 48 23.98 -20.28 -21.06
CA ALA A 48 24.48 -21.49 -21.74
C ALA A 48 23.37 -22.24 -22.50
N PRO A 49 22.74 -21.62 -23.52
CA PRO A 49 21.61 -22.22 -24.24
C PRO A 49 22.03 -23.47 -25.03
N GLU A 50 23.28 -23.48 -25.49
CA GLU A 50 23.88 -24.58 -26.25
C GLU A 50 23.92 -25.89 -25.46
N LEU A 51 24.03 -25.84 -24.13
CA LEU A 51 24.04 -27.06 -23.32
C LEU A 51 22.70 -27.79 -23.41
N LEU A 52 21.59 -27.05 -23.31
CA LEU A 52 20.25 -27.61 -23.37
C LEU A 52 19.93 -28.13 -24.78
N LYS A 53 20.33 -27.37 -25.81
CA LYS A 53 20.22 -27.77 -27.21
C LYS A 53 21.00 -29.06 -27.49
N ALA A 54 22.26 -29.11 -27.06
CA ALA A 54 23.11 -30.30 -27.24
C ALA A 54 22.56 -31.54 -26.52
N VAL A 55 21.96 -31.37 -25.33
CA VAL A 55 21.29 -32.46 -24.61
C VAL A 55 20.06 -32.96 -25.39
N ARG A 56 19.25 -32.04 -25.94
CA ARG A 56 18.06 -32.42 -26.73
C ARG A 56 18.43 -33.13 -28.03
N GLU A 57 19.42 -32.63 -28.76
CA GLU A 57 19.86 -33.21 -30.03
C GLU A 57 20.50 -34.59 -29.85
N GLN A 58 21.15 -34.83 -28.71
CA GLN A 58 21.78 -36.10 -28.40
C GLN A 58 20.78 -37.20 -28.01
N GLU A 59 19.60 -36.82 -27.52
CA GLU A 59 18.65 -37.74 -26.90
C GLU A 59 18.18 -38.88 -27.83
N PRO A 60 17.74 -38.62 -29.08
CA PRO A 60 17.23 -39.69 -29.94
C PRO A 60 18.27 -40.76 -30.26
N GLY A 61 19.53 -40.35 -30.44
CA GLY A 61 20.64 -41.28 -30.74
C GLY A 61 21.17 -42.02 -29.51
N LEU A 62 20.77 -41.62 -28.30
CA LEU A 62 21.25 -42.27 -27.08
C LEU A 62 20.48 -43.57 -26.80
N ASP A 63 19.19 -43.63 -27.10
CA ASP A 63 18.39 -44.85 -26.89
C ASP A 63 18.95 -46.01 -27.73
N GLU A 64 19.31 -45.76 -29.00
CA GLU A 64 19.98 -46.75 -29.86
C GLU A 64 21.32 -47.23 -29.29
N VAL A 65 22.11 -46.31 -28.73
CA VAL A 65 23.41 -46.62 -28.11
C VAL A 65 23.22 -47.48 -26.85
N LEU A 66 22.24 -47.14 -26.02
CA LEU A 66 21.92 -47.89 -24.80
C LEU A 66 21.50 -49.33 -25.16
N GLU A 67 20.56 -49.49 -26.10
CA GLU A 67 20.10 -50.81 -26.56
C GLU A 67 21.22 -51.64 -27.19
N TYR A 68 22.14 -51.01 -27.92
CA TYR A 68 23.30 -51.69 -28.49
C TYR A 68 24.21 -52.24 -27.39
N VAL A 69 24.59 -51.41 -26.40
CA VAL A 69 25.49 -51.84 -25.32
C VAL A 69 24.84 -52.91 -24.46
N GLU A 70 23.52 -52.87 -24.25
CA GLU A 70 22.80 -53.94 -23.54
C GLU A 70 22.79 -55.26 -24.30
N ARG A 71 22.45 -55.24 -25.59
CA ARG A 71 22.50 -56.44 -26.43
C ARG A 71 23.91 -57.03 -26.45
N ARG A 72 24.93 -56.19 -26.55
CA ARG A 72 26.33 -56.62 -26.53
C ARG A 72 26.73 -57.20 -25.18
N ALA A 73 26.32 -56.58 -24.08
CA ALA A 73 26.56 -57.09 -22.72
C ALA A 73 25.94 -58.48 -22.51
N GLN A 74 24.76 -58.73 -23.09
CA GLN A 74 24.10 -60.04 -23.04
C GLN A 74 24.83 -61.07 -23.90
N LEU A 75 25.18 -60.74 -25.15
CA LEU A 75 25.87 -61.64 -26.07
C LEU A 75 27.26 -62.05 -25.56
N GLU A 76 28.01 -61.09 -25.01
CA GLU A 76 29.36 -61.32 -24.50
C GLU A 76 29.37 -61.76 -23.02
N HIS A 77 28.20 -62.01 -22.41
CA HIS A 77 28.05 -62.46 -21.03
C HIS A 77 28.87 -61.63 -20.02
N TRP A 78 28.79 -60.30 -20.13
CA TRP A 78 29.58 -59.40 -19.30
C TRP A 78 29.28 -59.62 -17.80
N PRO A 79 30.31 -59.72 -16.93
CA PRO A 79 30.12 -60.00 -15.51
C PRO A 79 29.43 -58.85 -14.77
N GLN A 80 28.78 -59.16 -13.64
CA GLN A 80 28.29 -58.14 -12.71
C GLN A 80 29.48 -57.32 -12.20
N GLY A 81 29.50 -56.02 -12.52
CA GLY A 81 30.62 -55.13 -12.24
C GLY A 81 31.43 -54.72 -13.47
N HIS A 82 31.10 -55.25 -14.66
CA HIS A 82 31.69 -54.77 -15.90
C HIS A 82 31.44 -53.24 -16.05
N PRO A 83 32.43 -52.46 -16.49
CA PRO A 83 32.31 -51.00 -16.60
C PRO A 83 31.21 -50.55 -17.57
N GLY A 84 30.91 -51.33 -18.61
CA GLY A 84 29.84 -51.04 -19.57
C GLY A 84 28.44 -50.93 -18.93
N PRO A 85 27.88 -52.01 -18.35
CA PRO A 85 26.57 -51.97 -17.70
C PRO A 85 26.52 -50.99 -16.53
N ALA A 86 27.61 -50.83 -15.78
CA ALA A 86 27.71 -49.83 -14.72
C ALA A 86 27.60 -48.39 -15.25
N ALA A 87 28.15 -48.09 -16.43
CA ALA A 87 27.99 -46.78 -17.07
C ALA A 87 26.57 -46.57 -17.59
N LEU A 88 25.94 -47.60 -18.17
CA LEU A 88 24.53 -47.53 -18.59
C LEU A 88 23.60 -47.21 -17.41
N GLN A 89 23.77 -47.90 -16.28
CA GLN A 89 22.98 -47.66 -15.07
C GLN A 89 23.18 -46.23 -14.53
N ARG A 90 24.42 -45.74 -14.47
CA ARG A 90 24.72 -44.35 -14.08
C ARG A 90 24.04 -43.35 -14.99
N LEU A 91 24.12 -43.55 -16.30
CA LEU A 91 23.49 -42.67 -17.29
C LEU A 91 21.96 -42.65 -17.16
N ARG A 92 21.32 -43.81 -16.95
CA ARG A 92 19.87 -43.91 -16.70
C ARG A 92 19.45 -43.22 -15.41
N ALA A 93 20.17 -43.45 -14.32
CA ALA A 93 19.91 -42.78 -13.04
C ALA A 93 20.00 -41.25 -13.19
N GLN A 94 20.95 -40.79 -14.00
CA GLN A 94 21.15 -39.38 -14.27
C GLN A 94 20.06 -38.79 -15.17
N ARG A 95 19.63 -39.49 -16.23
CA ARG A 95 18.47 -39.13 -17.07
C ARG A 95 17.21 -39.03 -16.21
N ALA A 96 16.97 -40.00 -15.32
CA ALA A 96 15.84 -39.99 -14.40
C ALA A 96 15.88 -38.81 -13.41
N ARG A 97 17.06 -38.53 -12.84
CA ARG A 97 17.26 -37.36 -11.96
C ARG A 97 16.98 -36.05 -12.70
N LEU A 98 17.51 -35.93 -13.91
CA LEU A 98 17.34 -34.75 -14.75
C LEU A 98 15.86 -34.57 -15.14
N LEU A 99 15.17 -35.65 -15.51
CA LEU A 99 13.73 -35.66 -15.77
C LEU A 99 12.94 -35.18 -14.55
N ALA A 100 13.23 -35.71 -13.37
CA ALA A 100 12.57 -35.33 -12.12
C ALA A 100 12.81 -33.85 -11.77
N GLN A 101 14.04 -33.35 -11.96
CA GLN A 101 14.36 -31.93 -11.77
C GLN A 101 13.62 -31.05 -12.78
N GLY A 102 13.63 -31.42 -14.06
CA GLY A 102 12.94 -30.69 -15.12
C GLY A 102 11.43 -30.62 -14.89
N ARG A 103 10.79 -31.76 -14.56
CA ARG A 103 9.37 -31.81 -14.16
C ARG A 103 9.10 -30.94 -12.94
N LYS A 104 9.94 -31.01 -11.90
CA LYS A 104 9.79 -30.17 -10.70
C LYS A 104 9.85 -28.67 -11.04
N ARG A 105 10.76 -28.25 -11.93
CA ARG A 105 10.85 -26.86 -12.38
C ARG A 105 9.68 -26.46 -13.24
N LEU A 106 9.21 -27.35 -14.11
CA LEU A 106 8.12 -27.07 -15.06
C LEU A 106 6.71 -27.22 -14.47
N ALA A 107 6.56 -27.91 -13.34
CA ALA A 107 5.27 -28.10 -12.66
C ALA A 107 4.58 -26.76 -12.35
N GLN A 108 5.33 -25.72 -12.02
CA GLN A 108 4.78 -24.39 -11.73
C GLN A 108 4.15 -23.69 -12.96
N TRP A 109 4.44 -24.20 -14.17
CA TRP A 109 3.86 -23.74 -15.43
C TRP A 109 2.92 -24.78 -16.06
N GLY A 110 2.39 -25.70 -15.26
CA GLY A 110 1.33 -26.62 -15.69
C GLY A 110 1.80 -27.77 -16.59
N LEU A 111 3.10 -28.10 -16.59
CA LEU A 111 3.55 -29.28 -17.34
C LEU A 111 2.93 -30.56 -16.73
N PRO A 112 2.32 -31.45 -17.54
CA PRO A 112 1.75 -32.70 -17.05
C PRO A 112 2.78 -33.57 -16.33
N ALA A 113 2.38 -34.24 -15.25
CA ALA A 113 3.26 -35.14 -14.49
C ALA A 113 3.83 -36.29 -15.33
N GLY A 114 3.11 -36.68 -16.40
CA GLY A 114 3.51 -37.72 -17.35
C GLY A 114 4.39 -37.25 -18.51
N ALA A 115 4.76 -35.97 -18.58
CA ALA A 115 5.53 -35.44 -19.71
C ALA A 115 6.84 -36.20 -19.92
N SER A 116 7.08 -36.63 -21.15
CA SER A 116 8.29 -37.31 -21.62
C SER A 116 9.54 -36.45 -21.42
N PHE A 117 10.71 -37.07 -21.51
CA PHE A 117 11.98 -36.34 -21.36
C PHE A 117 12.17 -35.26 -22.42
N THR A 118 11.82 -35.55 -23.68
CA THR A 118 11.88 -34.59 -24.79
C THR A 118 10.93 -33.40 -24.57
N GLU A 119 9.72 -33.64 -24.07
CA GLU A 119 8.76 -32.57 -23.73
C GLU A 119 9.29 -31.71 -22.58
N VAL A 120 9.93 -32.33 -21.57
CA VAL A 120 10.56 -31.61 -20.46
C VAL A 120 11.71 -30.74 -20.95
N LEU A 121 12.61 -31.26 -21.78
CA LEU A 121 13.72 -30.47 -22.35
C LEU A 121 13.21 -29.30 -23.20
N SER A 122 12.21 -29.55 -24.06
CA SER A 122 11.61 -28.50 -24.91
C SER A 122 10.89 -27.44 -24.06
N GLY A 123 10.21 -27.85 -22.99
CA GLY A 123 9.59 -26.94 -22.04
C GLY A 123 10.62 -26.09 -21.30
N LEU A 124 11.75 -26.69 -20.88
CA LEU A 124 12.84 -25.95 -20.23
C LEU A 124 13.43 -24.91 -21.18
N GLU A 125 13.64 -25.26 -22.45
CA GLU A 125 14.20 -24.36 -23.45
C GLU A 125 13.25 -23.20 -23.72
N SER A 126 11.98 -23.51 -24.00
CA SER A 126 10.92 -22.51 -24.20
C SER A 126 10.84 -21.53 -23.03
N LYS A 127 10.93 -22.01 -21.78
CA LYS A 127 10.85 -21.14 -20.59
C LYS A 127 12.15 -20.42 -20.25
N ALA A 128 13.31 -21.00 -20.54
CA ALA A 128 14.61 -20.34 -20.30
C ALA A 128 14.83 -19.21 -21.32
N LEU A 129 14.55 -19.47 -22.59
CA LEU A 129 14.75 -18.54 -23.70
C LEU A 129 13.59 -17.56 -23.90
N ALA A 130 12.44 -17.77 -23.25
CA ALA A 130 11.37 -16.79 -23.26
C ALA A 130 11.90 -15.41 -22.85
N PRO A 131 11.48 -14.34 -23.56
CA PRO A 131 11.90 -12.98 -23.25
C PRO A 131 11.55 -12.66 -21.80
N LEU A 132 12.49 -12.02 -21.12
CA LEU A 132 12.27 -11.57 -19.76
C LEU A 132 11.22 -10.47 -19.75
N PRO A 133 10.29 -10.46 -18.79
CA PRO A 133 9.44 -9.31 -18.61
C PRO A 133 10.29 -8.13 -18.14
N ASP A 134 10.21 -7.04 -18.89
CA ASP A 134 10.80 -5.78 -18.47
C ASP A 134 10.11 -5.26 -17.20
N PRO A 135 10.85 -4.57 -16.31
CA PRO A 135 10.21 -3.77 -15.29
C PRO A 135 9.24 -2.76 -15.93
N PRO A 136 8.18 -2.35 -15.23
CA PRO A 136 7.24 -1.37 -15.79
C PRO A 136 7.98 -0.10 -16.17
N GLY A 137 7.84 0.31 -17.44
CA GLY A 137 8.41 1.55 -17.96
C GLY A 137 7.64 2.78 -17.47
N GLU A 138 8.08 3.97 -17.86
CA GLU A 138 7.45 5.24 -17.43
C GLU A 138 5.98 5.37 -17.84
N ALA A 139 5.60 4.74 -18.96
CA ALA A 139 4.23 4.73 -19.46
C ALA A 139 3.29 3.79 -18.69
N GLU A 140 3.83 2.80 -17.95
CA GLU A 140 3.02 1.80 -17.23
C GLU A 140 2.83 2.24 -15.76
N PRO A 141 1.61 2.63 -15.34
CA PRO A 141 1.42 3.18 -13.99
C PRO A 141 1.62 2.09 -12.92
N VAL A 142 2.60 2.32 -12.03
CA VAL A 142 2.86 1.44 -10.89
C VAL A 142 1.92 1.78 -9.73
N LEU A 143 1.02 0.84 -9.43
CA LEU A 143 0.01 0.97 -8.37
C LEU A 143 0.59 0.68 -7.00
N ALA A 144 1.47 -0.32 -6.94
CA ALA A 144 2.22 -0.69 -5.76
C ALA A 144 3.60 -1.19 -6.16
N GLU A 145 4.61 -0.74 -5.42
CA GLU A 145 5.96 -1.28 -5.46
C GLU A 145 6.30 -1.76 -4.06
N GLY A 146 7.04 -2.87 -3.97
CA GLY A 146 7.60 -3.31 -2.70
C GLY A 146 8.88 -4.10 -2.86
N ARG A 147 9.60 -4.20 -1.75
CA ARG A 147 10.82 -5.01 -1.63
C ARG A 147 10.51 -6.28 -0.86
N SER A 148 11.23 -7.35 -1.18
CA SER A 148 11.21 -8.54 -0.35
C SER A 148 12.23 -8.45 0.81
N TRP A 149 12.26 -9.44 1.70
CA TRP A 149 13.33 -9.62 2.69
C TRP A 149 14.65 -10.07 2.07
N PHE A 150 14.60 -10.74 0.91
CA PHE A 150 15.78 -11.05 0.14
C PHE A 150 16.34 -9.78 -0.52
N PRO A 151 17.66 -9.55 -0.44
CA PRO A 151 18.31 -8.44 -1.12
C PRO A 151 17.99 -8.48 -2.62
N ARG A 152 17.91 -7.31 -3.28
CA ARG A 152 17.62 -7.16 -4.73
C ARG A 152 16.25 -7.65 -5.21
N SER A 153 15.43 -8.26 -4.36
CA SER A 153 14.11 -8.71 -4.78
C SER A 153 13.07 -7.59 -4.71
N ARG A 154 12.35 -7.38 -5.81
CA ARG A 154 11.33 -6.33 -5.95
C ARG A 154 10.09 -6.87 -6.62
N PHE A 155 8.95 -6.27 -6.34
CA PHE A 155 7.72 -6.49 -7.10
C PHE A 155 7.08 -5.17 -7.47
N TRP A 156 6.38 -5.17 -8.60
CA TRP A 156 5.57 -4.09 -9.11
C TRP A 156 4.20 -4.64 -9.49
N LEU A 157 3.15 -4.02 -8.97
CA LEU A 157 1.78 -4.26 -9.39
C LEU A 157 1.34 -3.12 -10.30
N THR A 158 0.97 -3.45 -11.53
CA THR A 158 0.42 -2.53 -12.52
C THR A 158 -1.03 -2.91 -12.83
N PRO A 159 -1.81 -2.08 -13.55
CA PRO A 159 -3.18 -2.43 -13.91
C PRO A 159 -3.30 -3.70 -14.74
N GLU A 160 -2.23 -4.12 -15.41
CA GLU A 160 -2.23 -5.24 -16.34
C GLU A 160 -1.53 -6.49 -15.80
N ARG A 161 -0.50 -6.32 -14.96
CA ARG A 161 0.35 -7.42 -14.51
C ARG A 161 0.98 -7.18 -13.14
N LEU A 162 1.29 -8.28 -12.48
CA LEU A 162 2.22 -8.31 -11.36
C LEU A 162 3.58 -8.77 -11.90
N VAL A 163 4.60 -7.92 -11.79
CA VAL A 163 5.98 -8.24 -12.16
C VAL A 163 6.80 -8.38 -10.88
N TRP A 164 7.66 -9.38 -10.80
CA TRP A 164 8.58 -9.52 -9.68
C TRP A 164 9.92 -10.09 -10.11
N ILE A 165 10.93 -9.76 -9.33
CA ILE A 165 12.30 -10.22 -9.49
C ILE A 165 12.69 -10.83 -8.15
N LEU A 166 13.02 -12.11 -8.15
CA LEU A 166 13.68 -12.76 -7.02
C LEU A 166 15.19 -12.60 -7.21
N SER A 167 15.92 -12.44 -6.10
CA SER A 167 17.37 -12.22 -6.01
C SER A 167 18.31 -13.14 -6.83
N GLY A 168 18.38 -13.00 -8.15
CA GLY A 168 19.21 -13.83 -9.06
C GLY A 168 18.42 -14.88 -9.85
N ASP A 169 17.09 -14.80 -9.82
CA ASP A 169 16.22 -15.47 -10.79
C ASP A 169 15.82 -14.47 -11.88
N ALA A 170 15.36 -15.00 -13.00
CA ALA A 170 14.75 -14.23 -14.06
C ALA A 170 13.52 -13.46 -13.54
N PRO A 171 13.29 -12.21 -13.98
CA PRO A 171 12.01 -11.54 -13.80
C PRO A 171 10.86 -12.45 -14.24
N GLN A 172 9.79 -12.44 -13.44
CA GLN A 172 8.59 -13.20 -13.71
C GLN A 172 7.41 -12.24 -13.74
N GLN A 173 6.43 -12.53 -14.60
CA GLN A 173 5.21 -11.74 -14.72
C GLN A 173 3.99 -12.63 -14.61
N LEU A 174 2.96 -12.09 -13.98
CA LEU A 174 1.64 -12.68 -13.87
C LEU A 174 0.65 -11.65 -14.41
N PRO A 175 0.16 -11.83 -15.65
CA PRO A 175 -0.93 -11.01 -16.16
C PRO A 175 -2.12 -11.10 -15.21
N LEU A 176 -2.63 -9.96 -14.75
CA LEU A 176 -3.78 -9.93 -13.84
C LEU A 176 -5.03 -10.54 -14.48
N LYS A 177 -5.04 -10.62 -15.82
CA LYS A 177 -6.08 -11.33 -16.58
C LYS A 177 -6.13 -12.84 -16.30
N ASN A 178 -5.06 -13.43 -15.80
CA ASN A 178 -4.99 -14.86 -15.51
C ASN A 178 -5.29 -15.18 -14.03
N LEU A 179 -5.70 -14.18 -13.24
CA LEU A 179 -6.10 -14.39 -11.85
C LEU A 179 -7.50 -15.03 -11.74
N LEU A 180 -7.54 -16.22 -11.16
CA LEU A 180 -8.79 -16.92 -10.82
C LEU A 180 -9.30 -16.46 -9.44
N PRO A 181 -10.61 -16.56 -9.13
CA PRO A 181 -11.13 -16.25 -7.81
C PRO A 181 -10.62 -17.27 -6.81
N GLY A 182 -10.38 -16.83 -5.58
CA GLY A 182 -9.90 -17.72 -4.51
C GLY A 182 -8.47 -18.22 -4.68
N SER A 183 -7.81 -17.85 -5.78
CA SER A 183 -6.48 -18.36 -6.11
C SER A 183 -5.35 -17.60 -5.40
N ILE A 184 -5.67 -16.48 -4.74
CA ILE A 184 -4.70 -15.67 -4.02
C ILE A 184 -4.76 -16.02 -2.54
N SER A 185 -3.69 -16.62 -2.02
CA SER A 185 -3.55 -17.02 -0.63
C SER A 185 -2.27 -16.48 0.00
N LEU A 186 -2.27 -16.33 1.32
CA LEU A 186 -1.04 -16.01 2.07
C LEU A 186 -0.27 -17.30 2.30
N LEU A 187 1.05 -17.25 2.18
CA LEU A 187 1.89 -18.35 2.64
C LEU A 187 1.81 -18.48 4.18
N PRO A 188 2.03 -19.68 4.73
CA PRO A 188 2.10 -19.90 6.18
C PRO A 188 3.04 -18.90 6.86
N ALA A 189 2.68 -18.52 8.09
CA ALA A 189 3.38 -17.50 8.89
C ALA A 189 3.47 -16.11 8.23
N GLY A 190 2.71 -15.82 7.16
CA GLY A 190 2.75 -14.54 6.47
C GLY A 190 4.11 -14.29 5.81
N LEU A 191 4.80 -15.34 5.35
CA LEU A 191 6.12 -15.26 4.73
C LEU A 191 6.06 -14.83 3.26
N GLY A 192 4.88 -14.62 2.68
CA GLY A 192 4.75 -14.25 1.29
C GLY A 192 3.33 -14.41 0.75
N VAL A 193 3.22 -14.36 -0.57
CA VAL A 193 1.95 -14.47 -1.29
C VAL A 193 2.04 -15.65 -2.26
N ARG A 194 1.02 -16.50 -2.27
CA ARG A 194 0.83 -17.53 -3.28
C ARG A 194 -0.32 -17.11 -4.18
N VAL A 195 -0.12 -17.25 -5.48
CA VAL A 195 -1.14 -17.04 -6.48
C VAL A 195 -1.24 -18.30 -7.32
N GLU A 196 -2.33 -19.01 -7.13
CA GLU A 196 -2.73 -20.17 -7.92
C GLU A 196 -3.47 -19.67 -9.17
N GLY A 197 -3.49 -20.42 -10.26
CA GLY A 197 -4.02 -19.98 -11.55
C GLY A 197 -3.53 -20.92 -12.64
N GLU A 198 -3.55 -20.48 -13.89
CA GLU A 198 -2.88 -21.22 -14.98
C GLU A 198 -1.37 -21.38 -14.72
N ALA A 199 -0.78 -20.41 -14.01
CA ALA A 199 0.58 -20.49 -13.51
C ALA A 199 0.56 -20.40 -11.98
N HIS A 200 1.23 -21.34 -11.32
CA HIS A 200 1.39 -21.31 -9.87
C HIS A 200 2.58 -20.42 -9.53
N VAL A 201 2.30 -19.26 -8.93
CA VAL A 201 3.31 -18.26 -8.56
C VAL A 201 3.44 -18.20 -7.05
N THR A 202 4.66 -18.26 -6.55
CA THR A 202 4.97 -18.02 -5.14
C THR A 202 5.93 -16.85 -5.01
N LEU A 203 5.53 -15.87 -4.21
CA LEU A 203 6.27 -14.65 -3.90
C LEU A 203 6.74 -14.70 -2.45
N PRO A 204 7.87 -15.37 -2.17
CA PRO A 204 8.41 -15.44 -0.82
C PRO A 204 9.01 -14.09 -0.39
N GLY A 205 9.02 -13.84 0.91
CA GLY A 205 9.67 -12.69 1.54
C GLY A 205 9.01 -11.33 1.27
N VAL A 206 7.79 -11.27 0.71
CA VAL A 206 7.11 -10.00 0.42
C VAL A 206 6.93 -9.19 1.72
N ARG A 207 7.48 -7.97 1.78
CA ARG A 207 7.18 -7.05 2.88
C ARG A 207 5.71 -6.65 2.80
N ARG A 208 4.93 -6.97 3.84
CA ARG A 208 3.47 -6.74 3.95
C ARG A 208 2.64 -7.57 2.96
N PRO A 209 2.69 -8.91 3.04
CA PRO A 209 2.00 -9.77 2.08
C PRO A 209 0.48 -9.64 2.17
N ARG A 210 -0.08 -9.30 3.34
CA ARG A 210 -1.51 -9.01 3.52
C ARG A 210 -1.98 -7.85 2.64
N ALA A 211 -1.18 -6.78 2.56
CA ALA A 211 -1.50 -5.66 1.69
C ALA A 211 -1.55 -6.15 0.23
N LEU A 212 -0.48 -6.80 -0.25
CA LEU A 212 -0.43 -7.31 -1.63
C LEU A 212 -1.59 -8.26 -1.96
N VAL A 213 -1.98 -9.16 -1.04
CA VAL A 213 -3.14 -10.03 -1.22
C VAL A 213 -4.44 -9.23 -1.37
N ALA A 214 -4.67 -8.24 -0.49
CA ALA A 214 -5.85 -7.38 -0.59
C ALA A 214 -5.89 -6.61 -1.92
N LEU A 215 -4.72 -6.11 -2.37
CA LEU A 215 -4.58 -5.45 -3.67
C LEU A 215 -4.93 -6.39 -4.82
N LEU A 216 -4.38 -7.61 -4.85
CA LEU A 216 -4.63 -8.58 -5.91
C LEU A 216 -6.10 -9.05 -5.93
N LYS A 217 -6.71 -9.26 -4.75
CA LYS A 217 -8.13 -9.60 -4.63
C LYS A 217 -9.02 -8.50 -5.20
N LEU A 218 -8.76 -7.25 -4.83
CA LEU A 218 -9.48 -6.09 -5.35
C LEU A 218 -9.42 -6.02 -6.88
N TYR A 219 -8.24 -6.27 -7.45
CA TYR A 219 -8.04 -6.30 -8.90
C TYR A 219 -8.77 -7.44 -9.60
N SER A 220 -8.74 -8.64 -9.03
CA SER A 220 -9.43 -9.81 -9.58
C SER A 220 -10.96 -9.60 -9.68
N TRP A 221 -11.51 -8.81 -8.75
CA TRP A 221 -12.94 -8.50 -8.69
C TRP A 221 -13.35 -7.44 -9.73
N LYS A 222 -12.57 -6.36 -9.91
CA LYS A 222 -12.89 -5.26 -10.86
C LYS A 222 -13.21 -5.76 -12.27
N ARG A 223 -12.59 -6.87 -12.67
CA ARG A 223 -12.75 -7.47 -14.00
C ARG A 223 -14.03 -8.28 -14.15
N ARG A 224 -14.72 -8.60 -13.05
CA ARG A 224 -15.92 -9.45 -13.00
C ARG A 224 -17.17 -8.71 -12.57
N GLY A 225 -17.01 -7.56 -11.89
CA GLY A 225 -18.15 -6.76 -11.45
C GLY A 225 -18.99 -6.28 -12.64
N PRO A 226 -20.33 -6.27 -12.53
CA PRO A 226 -21.21 -5.76 -13.59
C PRO A 226 -20.83 -4.31 -13.91
N GLU A 227 -20.55 -4.05 -15.19
CA GLU A 227 -20.32 -2.69 -15.68
C GLU A 227 -21.61 -1.88 -15.55
N GLY A 228 -21.69 -1.09 -14.49
CA GLY A 228 -22.79 -0.14 -14.33
C GLY A 228 -23.35 -0.17 -12.92
N MET A 229 -22.90 0.80 -12.11
CA MET A 229 -23.61 1.46 -11.01
C MET A 229 -22.58 2.18 -10.12
N ALA A 230 -21.84 3.13 -10.70
CA ALA A 230 -21.02 4.03 -9.90
C ALA A 230 -21.92 5.16 -9.38
N ARG A 231 -22.52 5.00 -8.20
CA ARG A 231 -23.04 6.15 -7.45
C ARG A 231 -21.87 7.05 -7.04
N GLU A 232 -22.09 8.35 -7.12
CA GLU A 232 -21.08 9.37 -6.83
C GLU A 232 -20.67 9.31 -5.34
N ARG A 233 -19.55 8.64 -5.07
CA ARG A 233 -18.93 8.53 -3.74
C ARG A 233 -17.88 9.63 -3.61
N VAL A 234 -17.79 10.34 -2.48
CA VAL A 234 -16.85 11.47 -2.33
C VAL A 234 -15.61 11.08 -1.54
N THR A 235 -14.44 11.33 -2.11
CA THR A 235 -13.14 11.21 -1.46
C THR A 235 -12.45 12.54 -1.57
N ARG A 236 -11.80 12.96 -0.49
CA ARG A 236 -11.05 14.22 -0.43
C ARG A 236 -9.71 13.95 0.23
N ARG A 237 -8.71 14.70 -0.20
CA ARG A 237 -7.42 14.78 0.50
C ARG A 237 -7.66 15.40 1.86
N ALA A 238 -7.03 14.85 2.88
CA ALA A 238 -7.12 15.38 4.23
C ALA A 238 -5.79 15.16 4.95
N PHE A 239 -5.58 15.91 6.01
CA PHE A 239 -4.53 15.61 6.98
C PHE A 239 -5.15 15.33 8.33
N LEU A 240 -4.57 14.37 9.05
CA LEU A 240 -4.89 14.06 10.43
C LEU A 240 -3.90 14.80 11.33
N ASP A 241 -4.45 15.59 12.24
CA ASP A 241 -3.75 16.35 13.27
C ASP A 241 -4.16 15.77 14.64
N GLU A 242 -3.23 15.15 15.36
CA GLU A 242 -3.49 14.70 16.73
C GLU A 242 -3.44 15.92 17.65
N LEU A 243 -4.61 16.35 18.14
CA LEU A 243 -4.72 17.51 19.05
C LEU A 243 -3.89 17.26 20.31
N GLY A 244 -2.74 17.92 20.39
CA GLY A 244 -1.91 17.91 21.59
C GLY A 244 -0.51 18.46 21.39
N THR A 245 0.07 18.35 20.20
CA THR A 245 1.46 18.78 20.00
C THR A 245 1.59 20.16 19.37
N GLY A 246 0.57 20.61 18.61
CA GLY A 246 0.57 21.92 17.94
C GLY A 246 1.69 22.13 16.92
N ARG A 247 2.51 21.09 16.67
CA ARG A 247 3.63 21.13 15.74
C ARG A 247 3.15 20.64 14.39
N GLU A 248 3.35 21.47 13.38
CA GLU A 248 3.00 21.14 11.99
C GLU A 248 3.69 19.85 11.49
N GLN A 249 4.80 19.49 12.12
CA GLN A 249 5.60 18.29 11.86
C GLN A 249 4.91 16.97 12.25
N ASP A 250 3.87 17.01 13.08
CA ASP A 250 3.13 15.81 13.51
C ASP A 250 1.89 15.53 12.65
N ARG A 251 1.65 16.34 11.60
CA ARG A 251 0.53 16.13 10.67
C ARG A 251 0.80 14.93 9.79
N VAL A 252 -0.14 13.97 9.79
CA VAL A 252 -0.12 12.82 8.89
C VAL A 252 -1.02 13.14 7.71
N TRP A 253 -0.46 13.22 6.51
CA TRP A 253 -1.24 13.36 5.28
C TRP A 253 -1.97 12.05 4.95
N GLY A 254 -3.10 12.13 4.25
CA GLY A 254 -3.82 10.93 3.83
C GLY A 254 -5.06 11.23 3.01
N ILE A 255 -5.87 10.19 2.81
CA ILE A 255 -7.13 10.28 2.10
C ILE A 255 -8.28 10.01 3.04
N CYS A 256 -9.23 10.94 3.06
CA CYS A 256 -10.52 10.71 3.71
C CYS A 256 -11.51 10.12 2.72
N VAL A 257 -12.13 9.04 3.15
CA VAL A 257 -13.21 8.35 2.48
C VAL A 257 -14.46 8.50 3.34
N PHE A 258 -15.45 9.20 2.79
CA PHE A 258 -16.71 9.50 3.46
C PHE A 258 -17.75 8.45 3.09
N ARG A 259 -18.36 7.82 4.10
CA ARG A 259 -19.41 6.82 3.92
C ARG A 259 -20.60 7.08 4.84
N PRO A 260 -21.81 6.64 4.46
CA PRO A 260 -22.93 6.61 5.39
C PRO A 260 -22.53 5.83 6.65
N GLY A 261 -22.53 6.49 7.81
CA GLY A 261 -22.23 5.85 9.08
C GLY A 261 -20.78 5.89 9.55
N TYR A 262 -19.79 6.29 8.74
CA TYR A 262 -18.40 6.41 9.20
C TYR A 262 -17.49 7.29 8.32
N LEU A 263 -16.37 7.72 8.90
CA LEU A 263 -15.25 8.37 8.23
C LEU A 263 -14.03 7.45 8.28
N ALA A 264 -13.45 7.17 7.13
CA ALA A 264 -12.21 6.40 7.01
C ALA A 264 -11.06 7.31 6.60
N PHE A 265 -9.93 7.22 7.29
CA PHE A 265 -8.70 7.94 6.95
C PHE A 265 -7.58 6.95 6.66
N LEU A 266 -7.09 7.02 5.43
CA LEU A 266 -5.98 6.25 4.92
C LEU A 266 -4.72 7.13 5.00
N PRO A 267 -3.84 6.94 5.99
CA PRO A 267 -2.61 7.71 6.09
C PRO A 267 -1.71 7.41 4.89
N GLU A 268 -1.06 8.44 4.40
CA GLU A 268 0.16 8.31 3.60
C GLU A 268 1.22 7.62 4.46
N ARG A 269 2.09 6.79 3.86
CA ARG A 269 3.15 6.15 4.66
C ARG A 269 4.05 7.24 5.24
N GLN A 270 4.73 6.92 6.34
CA GLN A 270 5.69 7.84 6.95
C GLN A 270 6.58 8.45 5.86
N PRO A 271 6.62 9.79 5.74
CA PRO A 271 7.38 10.46 4.70
C PRO A 271 8.81 9.96 4.73
N THR A 272 9.39 9.67 3.57
CA THR A 272 10.79 9.24 3.51
C THR A 272 11.66 10.36 4.09
N LEU A 273 12.86 10.02 4.59
CA LEU A 273 13.80 11.01 5.14
C LEU A 273 14.01 12.20 4.19
N GLY A 274 14.03 11.95 2.88
CA GLY A 274 14.16 12.99 1.84
C GLY A 274 12.96 13.93 1.72
N ASP A 275 11.76 13.48 2.05
CA ASP A 275 10.55 14.33 2.07
C ASP A 275 10.55 15.21 3.33
N ARG A 276 11.00 14.68 4.47
CA ARG A 276 11.20 15.46 5.70
C ARG A 276 12.28 16.54 5.53
N LEU A 277 13.37 16.22 4.81
CA LEU A 277 14.44 17.17 4.53
C LEU A 277 14.01 18.29 3.58
N ARG A 278 13.24 17.98 2.53
CA ARG A 278 12.67 19.01 1.63
C ARG A 278 11.72 19.96 2.35
N TYR A 279 10.93 19.43 3.28
CA TYR A 279 10.05 20.24 4.14
C TYR A 279 10.85 21.13 5.09
N LEU A 280 11.94 20.64 5.69
CA LEU A 280 12.82 21.41 6.57
C LEU A 280 13.59 22.53 5.85
N VAL A 281 13.89 22.37 4.56
CA VAL A 281 14.66 23.35 3.75
C VAL A 281 13.77 24.47 3.19
N GLY A 282 12.46 24.48 3.48
CA GLY A 282 11.58 25.60 3.13
C GLY A 282 11.30 25.74 1.63
N ALA A 283 11.50 24.67 0.85
CA ALA A 283 11.15 24.68 -0.58
C ALA A 283 9.62 24.82 -0.72
N ALA A 284 9.18 25.99 -1.19
CA ALA A 284 7.78 26.37 -1.26
C ALA A 284 6.97 25.47 -2.23
N SER A 285 5.76 25.15 -1.78
CA SER A 285 4.72 24.32 -2.39
C SER A 285 4.94 22.79 -2.25
N PRO A 286 4.14 22.11 -1.39
CA PRO A 286 4.14 20.65 -1.33
C PRO A 286 3.51 20.15 -2.63
N THR A 287 4.35 19.79 -3.60
CA THR A 287 3.91 18.93 -4.70
C THR A 287 3.23 17.72 -4.07
N VAL A 288 1.95 17.52 -4.41
CA VAL A 288 1.12 16.43 -3.88
C VAL A 288 1.95 15.15 -3.91
N PRO A 289 2.24 14.54 -2.76
CA PRO A 289 3.12 13.39 -2.72
C PRO A 289 2.64 12.29 -3.66
N ALA A 290 3.56 11.63 -4.38
CA ALA A 290 3.22 10.63 -5.38
C ALA A 290 2.41 9.45 -4.78
N GLU A 291 2.60 9.16 -3.49
CA GLU A 291 1.81 8.16 -2.76
C GLU A 291 0.35 8.57 -2.58
N LEU A 292 0.08 9.85 -2.40
CA LEU A 292 -1.28 10.39 -2.26
C LEU A 292 -2.06 10.22 -3.58
N LYS A 293 -1.40 10.45 -4.73
CA LYS A 293 -1.97 10.14 -6.06
C LYS A 293 -2.25 8.63 -6.22
N ARG A 294 -1.36 7.77 -5.72
CA ARG A 294 -1.60 6.31 -5.72
C ARG A 294 -2.81 5.97 -4.87
N LEU A 295 -2.87 6.42 -3.62
CA LEU A 295 -4.02 6.17 -2.73
C LEU A 295 -5.33 6.70 -3.36
N GLU A 296 -5.30 7.83 -4.06
CA GLU A 296 -6.48 8.36 -4.77
C GLU A 296 -6.92 7.43 -5.88
N ALA A 297 -5.99 6.91 -6.67
CA ALA A 297 -6.27 5.92 -7.69
C ALA A 297 -6.86 4.64 -7.08
N TRP A 298 -6.36 4.20 -5.92
CA TRP A 298 -6.90 3.05 -5.17
C TRP A 298 -8.35 3.28 -4.74
N VAL A 299 -8.64 4.40 -4.07
CA VAL A 299 -10.02 4.65 -3.62
C VAL A 299 -10.94 4.85 -4.82
N LYS A 300 -10.48 5.49 -5.91
CA LYS A 300 -11.24 5.60 -7.17
C LYS A 300 -11.58 4.22 -7.75
N GLN A 301 -10.73 3.22 -7.58
CA GLN A 301 -11.03 1.85 -7.98
C GLN A 301 -12.02 1.17 -7.04
N LEU A 302 -11.85 1.31 -5.73
CA LEU A 302 -12.80 0.80 -4.73
C LEU A 302 -14.21 1.32 -4.99
N ARG A 303 -14.37 2.60 -5.40
CA ARG A 303 -15.69 3.17 -5.70
C ARG A 303 -16.52 2.40 -6.73
N LYS A 304 -15.90 1.53 -7.54
CA LYS A 304 -16.59 0.68 -8.52
C LYS A 304 -17.25 -0.57 -7.90
N LEU A 305 -16.95 -0.89 -6.64
CA LEU A 305 -17.53 -2.04 -5.92
C LEU A 305 -18.96 -1.75 -5.42
N PRO A 306 -19.84 -2.76 -5.23
CA PRO A 306 -21.03 -2.70 -4.38
C PRO A 306 -20.74 -2.13 -3.00
N GLU A 307 -21.77 -1.61 -2.33
CA GLU A 307 -21.58 -0.90 -1.06
C GLU A 307 -21.01 -1.79 0.04
N GLU A 308 -21.53 -2.99 0.22
CA GLU A 308 -21.09 -3.95 1.24
C GLU A 308 -19.63 -4.37 1.03
N GLU A 309 -19.27 -4.69 -0.20
CA GLU A 309 -17.92 -5.10 -0.56
C GLU A 309 -16.93 -3.94 -0.46
N PHE A 310 -17.35 -2.72 -0.83
CA PHE A 310 -16.53 -1.51 -0.62
C PHE A 310 -16.14 -1.36 0.84
N ASP A 311 -17.10 -1.50 1.75
CA ASP A 311 -16.87 -1.31 3.18
C ASP A 311 -15.93 -2.40 3.72
N ALA A 312 -16.12 -3.65 3.30
CA ALA A 312 -15.24 -4.76 3.68
C ALA A 312 -13.79 -4.53 3.21
N HIS A 313 -13.60 -4.20 1.93
CA HIS A 313 -12.26 -3.97 1.36
C HIS A 313 -11.60 -2.71 1.92
N LEU A 314 -12.37 -1.65 2.17
CA LEU A 314 -11.86 -0.43 2.79
C LEU A 314 -11.40 -0.71 4.22
N GLN A 315 -12.14 -1.50 5.00
CA GLN A 315 -11.74 -1.91 6.34
C GLN A 315 -10.46 -2.76 6.34
N GLU A 316 -10.33 -3.71 5.40
CA GLU A 316 -9.09 -4.47 5.23
C GLU A 316 -7.90 -3.57 4.86
N LEU A 317 -8.13 -2.62 3.95
CA LEU A 317 -7.11 -1.66 3.54
C LEU A 317 -6.69 -0.76 4.70
N LEU A 318 -7.63 -0.26 5.49
CA LEU A 318 -7.34 0.51 6.70
C LEU A 318 -6.51 -0.30 7.69
N LYS A 319 -6.88 -1.56 7.97
CA LYS A 319 -6.08 -2.45 8.83
C LYS A 319 -4.67 -2.67 8.28
N ALA A 320 -4.51 -2.79 6.97
CA ALA A 320 -3.21 -3.03 6.33
C ALA A 320 -2.31 -1.79 6.29
N CYS A 321 -2.90 -0.60 6.18
CA CYS A 321 -2.18 0.68 6.11
C CYS A 321 -1.99 1.35 7.47
N GLY A 322 -2.56 0.81 8.54
CA GLY A 322 -2.62 1.48 9.84
C GLY A 322 -3.55 2.70 9.82
N GLY A 323 -4.56 2.68 8.95
CA GLY A 323 -5.56 3.73 8.86
C GLY A 323 -6.61 3.66 9.95
N HIS A 324 -7.37 4.75 10.05
CA HIS A 324 -8.34 4.94 11.11
C HIS A 324 -9.76 4.91 10.55
N LEU A 325 -10.66 4.27 11.29
CA LEU A 325 -12.09 4.28 11.01
C LEU A 325 -12.81 4.86 12.22
N TRP A 326 -13.60 5.90 11.98
CA TRP A 326 -14.39 6.55 13.01
C TRP A 326 -15.87 6.45 12.67
N PRO A 327 -16.67 5.79 13.54
CA PRO A 327 -18.12 5.80 13.41
C PRO A 327 -18.66 7.23 13.40
N SER A 328 -19.70 7.49 12.63
CA SER A 328 -20.30 8.83 12.49
C SER A 328 -20.68 9.47 13.83
N ARG A 329 -21.11 8.66 14.81
CA ARG A 329 -21.47 9.12 16.17
C ARG A 329 -20.35 9.79 16.95
N VAL A 330 -19.07 9.64 16.56
CA VAL A 330 -17.92 10.28 17.24
C VAL A 330 -17.36 11.48 16.47
N LEU A 331 -17.97 11.84 15.34
CA LEU A 331 -17.55 12.96 14.49
C LEU A 331 -18.31 14.21 14.90
N HIS A 332 -17.59 15.31 15.11
CA HIS A 332 -18.16 16.62 15.39
C HIS A 332 -17.57 17.66 14.43
N ARG A 333 -18.35 18.67 14.04
CA ARG A 333 -17.82 19.80 13.28
C ARG A 333 -16.96 20.65 14.21
N ALA A 334 -15.69 20.87 13.87
CA ALA A 334 -14.85 21.82 14.60
C ALA A 334 -15.23 23.26 14.18
N ARG A 335 -15.20 24.21 15.12
CA ARG A 335 -15.28 25.63 14.75
C ARG A 335 -14.08 26.00 13.90
N ASN A 336 -14.33 26.72 12.82
CA ASN A 336 -13.27 27.24 11.97
C ASN A 336 -12.54 28.35 12.73
N ILE A 337 -11.31 28.11 13.14
CA ILE A 337 -10.47 29.08 13.85
C ILE A 337 -9.33 29.40 12.88
N GLY A 338 -9.34 30.60 12.28
CA GLY A 338 -8.18 31.13 11.54
C GLY A 338 -8.04 30.75 10.07
N GLY A 339 -9.13 30.60 9.30
CA GLY A 339 -9.05 30.62 7.82
C GLY A 339 -8.50 29.36 7.12
N GLN A 340 -8.24 28.27 7.83
CA GLN A 340 -7.61 27.04 7.28
C GLN A 340 -8.60 25.99 6.74
N GLY A 341 -9.72 26.41 6.15
CA GLY A 341 -10.72 25.49 5.61
C GLY A 341 -11.53 24.71 6.67
N PRO A 342 -12.51 23.89 6.26
CA PRO A 342 -13.36 23.17 7.19
C PRO A 342 -12.61 22.00 7.87
N ARG A 343 -12.82 21.87 9.20
CA ARG A 343 -12.19 20.85 10.06
C ARG A 343 -13.26 19.92 10.67
N ILE A 344 -12.99 18.62 10.66
CA ILE A 344 -13.81 17.59 11.31
C ILE A 344 -13.07 17.17 12.59
N LEU A 345 -13.67 17.45 13.74
CA LEU A 345 -13.18 16.97 15.02
C LEU A 345 -13.58 15.50 15.19
N VAL A 346 -12.59 14.66 15.47
CA VAL A 346 -12.78 13.23 15.61
C VAL A 346 -12.34 12.84 17.02
N ARG A 347 -13.31 12.85 17.95
CA ARG A 347 -13.06 12.70 19.41
C ARG A 347 -12.24 13.89 19.99
N ARG A 348 -12.20 14.05 21.33
CA ARG A 348 -11.56 15.20 22.02
C ARG A 348 -10.05 15.41 21.72
N ARG A 349 -9.41 14.56 20.91
CA ARG A 349 -7.94 14.53 20.70
C ARG A 349 -7.46 14.36 19.25
N SER A 350 -8.33 14.35 18.24
CA SER A 350 -7.88 14.30 16.84
C SER A 350 -8.73 15.22 15.96
N VAL A 351 -8.11 15.94 15.02
CA VAL A 351 -8.77 16.72 13.98
C VAL A 351 -8.37 16.20 12.62
N VAL A 352 -9.36 15.88 11.81
CA VAL A 352 -9.18 15.66 10.38
C VAL A 352 -9.49 16.97 9.66
N ALA A 353 -8.50 17.57 9.03
CA ALA A 353 -8.66 18.82 8.29
C ALA A 353 -8.64 18.54 6.79
N ILE A 354 -9.59 19.16 6.06
CA ILE A 354 -9.76 18.97 4.63
C ILE A 354 -9.42 20.30 3.95
N PRO A 355 -8.20 20.47 3.43
CA PRO A 355 -7.69 21.79 3.01
C PRO A 355 -8.47 22.40 1.83
N GLU A 356 -9.10 21.58 0.99
CA GLU A 356 -9.74 22.01 -0.26
C GLU A 356 -11.28 21.87 -0.28
N ALA A 357 -11.91 21.56 0.87
CA ALA A 357 -13.36 21.42 0.88
C ALA A 357 -14.06 22.78 0.93
N ARG A 358 -14.95 23.05 -0.04
CA ARG A 358 -15.90 24.16 0.06
C ARG A 358 -16.77 23.97 1.32
N PRO A 359 -17.06 25.02 2.10
CA PRO A 359 -17.92 24.92 3.29
C PRO A 359 -19.27 24.25 2.99
N GLU A 360 -19.84 24.54 1.83
CA GLU A 360 -21.09 23.98 1.30
C GLU A 360 -21.06 22.45 1.19
N PHE A 361 -19.92 21.87 0.80
CA PHE A 361 -19.78 20.42 0.66
C PHE A 361 -19.87 19.72 2.02
N VAL A 362 -19.20 20.28 3.04
CA VAL A 362 -19.24 19.72 4.40
C VAL A 362 -20.65 19.84 4.97
N GLU A 363 -21.32 20.96 4.69
CA GLU A 363 -22.71 21.17 5.06
C GLU A 363 -23.67 20.20 4.37
N GLN A 364 -23.55 20.01 3.05
CA GLN A 364 -24.30 19.01 2.28
C GLN A 364 -24.02 17.59 2.76
N PHE A 365 -22.78 17.24 3.11
CA PHE A 365 -22.43 15.93 3.68
C PHE A 365 -23.16 15.68 5.00
N PHE A 366 -23.13 16.65 5.93
CA PHE A 366 -23.86 16.55 7.20
C PHE A 366 -25.38 16.56 6.97
N GLN A 367 -25.90 17.29 5.99
CA GLN A 367 -27.35 17.29 5.71
C GLN A 367 -27.82 15.96 5.08
N MET A 368 -27.07 15.44 4.11
CA MET A 368 -27.41 14.24 3.34
C MET A 368 -27.27 12.96 4.16
N HIS A 369 -26.20 12.85 4.96
CA HIS A 369 -25.91 11.63 5.72
C HIS A 369 -26.26 11.75 7.20
N TRP A 370 -26.73 12.92 7.65
CA TRP A 370 -26.98 13.21 9.06
C TRP A 370 -28.14 14.22 9.29
N PRO A 371 -29.37 13.93 8.82
CA PRO A 371 -30.50 14.87 8.92
C PRO A 371 -30.95 15.15 10.37
N ASN A 372 -30.55 14.31 11.35
CA ASN A 372 -31.08 14.37 12.71
C ASN A 372 -30.20 15.07 13.76
N ALA A 373 -28.85 15.13 13.72
CA ALA A 373 -28.17 16.14 14.57
C ALA A 373 -28.10 17.53 13.96
N TRP A 374 -28.59 17.71 12.72
CA TRP A 374 -29.03 19.02 12.30
C TRP A 374 -30.18 19.55 13.19
N LYS A 375 -31.04 18.65 13.72
CA LYS A 375 -32.16 19.03 14.61
C LYS A 375 -31.75 19.31 16.06
N VAL A 376 -30.54 18.93 16.49
CA VAL A 376 -30.03 19.17 17.86
C VAL A 376 -29.35 20.54 17.99
N VAL A 377 -29.18 21.27 16.89
CA VAL A 377 -28.84 22.70 16.92
C VAL A 377 -30.06 23.47 16.42
N ARG A 378 -31.08 23.64 17.28
CA ARG A 378 -32.26 24.43 16.90
C ARG A 378 -31.88 25.90 16.65
N PRO A 379 -32.27 26.50 15.51
CA PRO A 379 -32.11 27.92 15.19
C PRO A 379 -33.05 28.88 15.97
N SER A 380 -33.78 28.40 16.99
CA SER A 380 -34.84 29.18 17.65
C SER A 380 -34.35 30.23 18.63
N TRP A 381 -33.12 30.10 19.14
CA TRP A 381 -32.49 31.14 19.97
C TRP A 381 -32.08 32.36 19.13
N TRP A 382 -31.52 32.12 17.93
CA TRP A 382 -31.05 33.18 17.04
C TRP A 382 -32.22 34.02 16.49
N ARG A 383 -33.32 33.42 16.02
CA ARG A 383 -34.48 34.21 15.54
C ARG A 383 -35.15 35.08 16.61
N ARG A 384 -35.04 34.71 17.89
CA ARG A 384 -35.69 35.43 19.01
C ARG A 384 -34.85 36.58 19.57
N HIS A 385 -33.54 36.61 19.27
CA HIS A 385 -32.61 37.61 19.81
C HIS A 385 -31.77 38.35 18.74
N ALA A 386 -31.83 37.96 17.47
CA ALA A 386 -31.18 38.67 16.36
C ALA A 386 -31.69 40.12 16.22
N ALA A 387 -33.01 40.32 16.36
CA ALA A 387 -33.60 41.64 16.28
C ALA A 387 -33.19 42.52 17.47
N SER A 388 -32.99 41.94 18.66
CA SER A 388 -32.60 42.67 19.87
C SER A 388 -31.12 43.04 19.89
N LEU A 389 -30.24 42.16 19.41
CA LEU A 389 -28.79 42.36 19.46
C LEU A 389 -28.25 43.09 18.21
N GLY A 390 -28.89 42.93 17.06
CA GLY A 390 -28.53 43.63 15.83
C GLY A 390 -28.93 45.12 15.84
N LEU A 391 -30.09 45.47 16.38
CA LEU A 391 -30.55 46.87 16.43
C LEU A 391 -29.87 47.71 17.51
N ILE A 392 -29.41 47.13 18.62
CA ILE A 392 -28.76 47.88 19.70
C ILE A 392 -27.30 48.18 19.34
N SER A 393 -26.60 47.24 18.70
CA SER A 393 -25.19 47.42 18.30
C SER A 393 -25.03 48.44 17.16
N ILE A 394 -25.98 48.44 16.21
CA ILE A 394 -25.98 49.37 15.08
C ILE A 394 -26.50 50.75 15.50
N ASN A 395 -27.52 50.85 16.38
CA ASN A 395 -27.95 52.16 16.88
C ASN A 395 -26.90 52.83 17.77
N VAL A 396 -26.14 52.09 18.57
CA VAL A 396 -25.09 52.70 19.41
C VAL A 396 -23.91 53.21 18.56
N LEU A 397 -23.49 52.46 17.53
CA LEU A 397 -22.46 52.94 16.60
C LEU A 397 -22.96 54.14 15.76
N VAL A 398 -24.18 54.08 15.24
CA VAL A 398 -24.75 55.17 14.44
C VAL A 398 -25.06 56.41 15.26
N TRP A 399 -25.62 56.29 16.48
CA TRP A 399 -25.89 57.45 17.34
C TRP A 399 -24.65 58.02 18.02
N SER A 400 -23.63 57.20 18.31
CA SER A 400 -22.35 57.72 18.83
C SER A 400 -21.60 58.56 17.80
N SER A 401 -21.65 58.18 16.51
CA SER A 401 -21.10 59.01 15.43
C SER A 401 -21.95 60.25 15.12
N PHE A 402 -23.29 60.19 15.29
CA PHE A 402 -24.18 61.31 14.97
C PHE A 402 -24.26 62.38 16.07
N LEU A 403 -24.17 62.00 17.35
CA LEU A 403 -24.27 62.94 18.47
C LEU A 403 -22.93 63.58 18.85
N PHE A 404 -21.79 62.95 18.53
CA PHE A 404 -20.49 63.36 19.06
C PHE A 404 -19.44 63.71 17.99
N GLY A 405 -19.86 63.82 16.72
CA GLY A 405 -18.98 64.18 15.59
C GLY A 405 -18.43 65.62 15.60
N GLY A 406 -18.70 66.42 16.65
CA GLY A 406 -18.31 67.83 16.73
C GLY A 406 -17.85 68.34 18.10
N LEU A 407 -17.61 67.46 19.08
CA LEU A 407 -17.18 67.89 20.42
C LEU A 407 -15.64 67.93 20.57
N PRO A 408 -15.07 68.90 21.31
CA PRO A 408 -13.66 68.93 21.64
C PRO A 408 -13.20 67.67 22.36
N ARG A 409 -11.97 67.25 22.10
CA ARG A 409 -11.39 65.97 22.53
C ARG A 409 -11.38 65.75 24.06
N GLU A 410 -11.49 66.83 24.83
CA GLU A 410 -11.40 66.81 26.30
C GLU A 410 -12.76 66.45 26.96
N ASP A 411 -13.90 66.77 26.33
CA ASP A 411 -15.23 66.45 26.86
C ASP A 411 -15.73 65.06 26.44
N ALA A 412 -15.21 64.53 25.33
CA ALA A 412 -15.54 63.20 24.84
C ALA A 412 -15.11 62.08 25.83
N MET A 413 -14.04 62.31 26.60
CA MET A 413 -13.57 61.37 27.61
C MET A 413 -14.57 61.23 28.77
N ALA A 414 -15.07 62.34 29.33
CA ALA A 414 -15.99 62.32 30.47
C ALA A 414 -17.30 61.57 30.16
N PHE A 415 -17.82 61.73 28.94
CA PHE A 415 -19.01 61.01 28.47
C PHE A 415 -18.73 59.53 28.17
N TRP A 416 -17.52 59.19 27.72
CA TRP A 416 -17.12 57.80 27.52
C TRP A 416 -17.11 57.03 28.85
N TYR A 417 -16.66 57.67 29.94
CA TYR A 417 -16.70 57.10 31.28
C TYR A 417 -18.13 56.96 31.84
N ALA A 418 -19.01 57.95 31.60
CA ALA A 418 -20.41 57.89 32.05
C ALA A 418 -21.19 56.76 31.37
N GLY A 419 -20.87 56.42 30.10
CA GLY A 419 -21.49 55.31 29.37
C GLY A 419 -21.03 53.91 29.82
N GLN A 420 -19.83 53.80 30.43
CA GLN A 420 -19.31 52.50 30.88
C GLN A 420 -19.86 52.07 32.25
N VAL A 421 -20.25 53.02 33.11
CA VAL A 421 -20.78 52.72 34.46
C VAL A 421 -22.04 51.85 34.40
N PRO A 422 -23.06 52.13 33.56
CA PRO A 422 -24.23 51.26 33.42
C PRO A 422 -23.86 49.85 32.92
N TRP A 423 -22.83 49.75 32.06
CA TRP A 423 -22.39 48.48 31.49
C TRP A 423 -21.69 47.60 32.55
N VAL A 424 -20.80 48.19 33.35
CA VAL A 424 -20.14 47.51 34.47
C VAL A 424 -21.18 47.07 35.51
N LEU A 425 -22.18 47.91 35.82
CA LEU A 425 -23.26 47.56 36.75
C LEU A 425 -24.16 46.44 36.22
N ALA A 426 -24.50 46.47 34.93
CA ALA A 426 -25.28 45.41 34.28
C ALA A 426 -24.53 44.08 34.24
N PHE A 427 -23.22 44.12 33.95
CA PHE A 427 -22.34 42.96 33.98
C PHE A 427 -22.19 42.40 35.40
N MET A 428 -21.96 43.26 36.40
CA MET A 428 -21.89 42.86 37.81
C MET A 428 -23.20 42.21 38.28
N ARG A 429 -24.36 42.76 37.87
CA ARG A 429 -25.67 42.17 38.17
C ARG A 429 -25.86 40.81 37.49
N TYR A 430 -25.43 40.66 36.24
CA TYR A 430 -25.46 39.40 35.52
C TYR A 430 -24.59 38.32 36.19
N VAL A 431 -23.35 38.66 36.57
CA VAL A 431 -22.39 37.77 37.24
C VAL A 431 -22.91 37.33 38.61
N ARG A 432 -23.54 38.24 39.38
CA ARG A 432 -24.16 37.95 40.68
C ARG A 432 -25.36 37.01 40.56
N VAL A 433 -26.22 37.20 39.55
CA VAL A 433 -27.36 36.29 39.26
C VAL A 433 -26.87 34.88 38.87
N LYS A 434 -25.64 34.75 38.36
CA LYS A 434 -25.01 33.49 38.01
C LYS A 434 -24.18 32.84 39.13
N GLY A 435 -24.16 33.43 40.33
CA GLY A 435 -23.56 32.82 41.53
C GLY A 435 -22.07 33.08 41.74
N TYR A 436 -21.45 33.93 40.91
CA TYR A 436 -20.04 34.30 41.03
C TYR A 436 -19.86 35.57 41.88
N HIS A 437 -18.76 35.66 42.61
CA HIS A 437 -18.35 36.89 43.32
C HIS A 437 -17.27 37.62 42.52
N PRO A 438 -17.49 38.88 42.11
CA PRO A 438 -16.44 39.68 41.50
C PRO A 438 -15.44 40.13 42.57
N LEU A 439 -14.15 39.84 42.39
CA LEU A 439 -13.06 40.49 43.13
C LEU A 439 -12.50 41.61 42.26
N LEU A 440 -12.51 42.84 42.79
CA LEU A 440 -11.95 44.00 42.11
C LEU A 440 -10.46 44.13 42.50
N GLY A 441 -9.56 43.89 41.55
CA GLY A 441 -8.14 44.18 41.71
C GLY A 441 -7.75 45.36 40.82
N LEU A 442 -7.13 46.39 41.41
CA LEU A 442 -6.67 47.58 40.70
C LEU A 442 -5.15 47.46 40.53
N VAL A 443 -4.67 47.30 39.30
CA VAL A 443 -3.24 47.25 38.99
C VAL A 443 -2.88 48.50 38.21
N THR A 444 -2.04 49.35 38.79
CA THR A 444 -1.48 50.53 38.13
C THR A 444 -0.17 50.15 37.45
N LEU A 445 -0.13 50.19 36.12
CA LEU A 445 1.13 50.18 35.36
C LEU A 445 1.34 51.58 34.78
N ALA A 446 2.41 52.23 35.20
CA ALA A 446 2.90 53.47 34.59
C ALA A 446 4.28 53.22 33.94
N PRO A 447 4.63 53.93 32.84
CA PRO A 447 3.90 55.06 32.24
C PRO A 447 3.48 54.78 30.78
N CYS A 448 2.19 54.45 30.58
CA CYS A 448 1.42 54.63 29.35
C CYS A 448 -0.08 54.70 29.77
N PRO A 449 -0.92 55.59 29.23
CA PRO A 449 -2.27 55.79 29.74
C PRO A 449 -3.20 54.71 29.17
N GLY A 450 -3.32 53.60 29.88
CA GLY A 450 -4.31 52.57 29.61
C GLY A 450 -4.68 51.85 30.90
N TRP A 451 -5.87 52.10 31.43
CA TRP A 451 -6.39 51.37 32.57
C TRP A 451 -6.97 50.03 32.08
N LEU A 452 -6.48 48.93 32.63
CA LEU A 452 -6.97 47.59 32.32
C LEU A 452 -7.66 47.05 33.56
N ILE A 453 -8.99 46.99 33.54
CA ILE A 453 -9.79 46.39 34.62
C ILE A 453 -9.77 44.88 34.39
N LEU A 454 -8.96 44.16 35.17
CA LEU A 454 -8.98 42.69 35.19
C LEU A 454 -10.02 42.24 36.22
N THR A 455 -11.06 41.54 35.74
CA THR A 455 -12.06 40.92 36.61
C THR A 455 -11.72 39.45 36.79
N PHE A 456 -11.35 39.06 38.01
CA PHE A 456 -11.15 37.64 38.34
C PHE A 456 -12.48 37.04 38.78
N LEU A 457 -12.84 35.91 38.17
CA LEU A 457 -14.03 35.13 38.55
C LEU A 457 -13.56 33.94 39.39
N SER A 458 -14.02 33.88 40.64
CA SER A 458 -13.80 32.74 41.53
C SER A 458 -15.09 31.92 41.64
N ASP A 459 -14.99 30.61 41.40
CA ASP A 459 -16.08 29.65 41.51
C ASP A 459 -16.24 29.19 42.98
N LYS A 460 -17.48 29.15 43.48
CA LYS A 460 -17.81 28.76 44.86
C LYS A 460 -17.42 27.32 45.21
N ASN A 461 -17.17 26.47 44.20
CA ASN A 461 -16.90 25.04 44.39
C ASN A 461 -15.44 24.64 44.15
N SER A 462 -14.51 25.58 43.96
CA SER A 462 -13.08 25.26 43.89
C SER A 462 -12.45 25.30 45.29
N PRO A 463 -11.72 24.26 45.73
CA PRO A 463 -10.80 24.42 46.86
C PRO A 463 -9.78 25.50 46.52
N ARG A 464 -9.46 26.33 47.52
CA ARG A 464 -8.59 27.52 47.40
C ARG A 464 -7.14 27.08 47.14
N GLU A 465 -6.62 27.43 45.96
CA GLU A 465 -5.22 27.82 45.73
C GLU A 465 -5.19 29.08 44.88
#